data_AF-A0A917E0T7-F1
#
_entry.id   AF-A0A917E0T7-F1
#
_cell.length_a   1.000
_cell.length_b   1.000
_cell.length_c   1.000
_cell.angle_alpha   90.00
_cell.angle_beta   90.00
_cell.angle_gamma   90.00
#
_symmetry.space_group_name_H-M   'P 1'
#
loop_
_entity.id
_entity.type
_entity.pdbx_description
1 polymer ?
#
loop_
_entity_poly.entity_id
_entity_poly.type
_entity_poly.pdbx_seq_one_letter_code
_entity_poly.pdbx_strand_id
1 'polypeptide(L)'
;MTLILVTILAFLFLLGLIMVGFLWYMKAVAGILIVRKHEELERITASNDIPEQWTARHNERIIKLHQQGNLEKSRKLQEAARRSYVRKLKRLAHYLRRTRLVDSEETRTYTLMQLDSVRMKWEEQSSHG
;
A
#
# COMPACT_ATOMS: atom_id res chain seq x y z
N MET A 1 -6.38 53.62 -16.79
CA MET A 1 -7.64 52.86 -16.60
C MET A 1 -7.63 51.55 -17.38
N THR A 2 -7.41 51.58 -18.70
CA THR A 2 -7.39 50.36 -19.56
C THR A 2 -6.28 49.36 -19.20
N LEU A 3 -5.04 49.82 -18.96
CA LEU A 3 -3.93 48.94 -18.57
C LEU A 3 -4.18 48.18 -17.27
N ILE A 4 -4.77 48.84 -16.27
CA ILE A 4 -5.13 48.24 -14.97
C ILE A 4 -6.24 47.20 -15.15
N LEU A 5 -7.22 47.49 -16.02
CA LEU A 5 -8.28 46.55 -16.36
C LEU A 5 -7.72 45.28 -17.04
N VAL A 6 -6.78 45.44 -17.97
CA VAL A 6 -6.14 44.32 -18.69
C VAL A 6 -5.30 43.46 -17.74
N THR A 7 -4.53 44.05 -16.82
CA THR A 7 -3.75 43.28 -15.85
C THR A 7 -4.64 42.52 -14.87
N ILE A 8 -5.75 43.11 -14.41
CA ILE A 8 -6.73 42.41 -13.56
C ILE A 8 -7.37 41.24 -14.30
N LEU A 9 -7.73 41.43 -15.58
CA LEU A 9 -8.34 40.38 -16.39
C LEU A 9 -7.35 39.23 -16.66
N ALA A 10 -6.09 39.55 -16.96
CA ALA A 10 -5.03 38.56 -17.12
C ALA A 10 -4.76 37.78 -15.82
N PHE A 11 -4.78 38.46 -14.67
CA PHE A 11 -4.61 37.82 -13.37
C PHE A 11 -5.75 36.84 -13.05
N LEU A 12 -7.00 37.23 -13.29
CA LEU A 12 -8.17 36.37 -13.11
C LEU A 12 -8.11 35.13 -14.02
N PHE A 13 -7.68 35.32 -15.28
CA PHE A 13 -7.51 34.22 -16.22
C PHE A 13 -6.43 33.23 -15.75
N LEU A 14 -5.28 33.75 -15.29
CA LEU A 14 -4.20 32.94 -14.74
C LEU A 14 -4.64 32.17 -13.48
N LEU A 15 -5.39 32.83 -12.59
CA LEU A 15 -5.93 32.21 -11.38
C LEU A 15 -6.90 31.07 -11.74
N GLY A 16 -7.76 31.27 -12.74
CA GLY A 16 -8.68 30.24 -13.24
C GLY A 16 -7.93 29.02 -13.78
N LEU A 17 -6.88 29.24 -14.58
CA LEU A 17 -6.02 28.17 -15.09
C LEU A 17 -5.35 27.37 -13.96
N ILE A 18 -4.83 28.05 -12.94
CA ILE A 18 -4.23 27.39 -11.77
C ILE A 18 -5.27 26.54 -11.04
N MET A 19 -6.49 27.05 -10.86
CA MET A 19 -7.55 26.31 -10.18
C MET A 19 -7.95 25.04 -10.93
N VAL A 20 -8.10 25.13 -12.26
CA VAL A 20 -8.39 23.96 -13.12
C VAL A 20 -7.23 22.96 -13.06
N GLY A 21 -5.99 23.43 -13.17
CA GLY A 21 -4.80 22.59 -13.06
C GLY A 21 -4.73 21.86 -11.71
N PHE A 22 -5.05 22.55 -10.61
CA PHE A 22 -5.07 21.96 -9.28
C PHE A 22 -6.16 20.90 -9.11
N LEU A 23 -7.36 21.12 -9.67
CA LEU A 23 -8.43 20.13 -9.64
C LEU A 23 -8.06 18.86 -10.41
N TRP A 24 -7.45 18.99 -11.58
CA TRP A 24 -6.94 17.86 -12.35
C TRP A 24 -5.82 17.11 -11.61
N TYR A 25 -4.90 17.87 -11.03
CA TYR A 25 -3.81 17.31 -10.22
C TYR A 25 -4.35 16.51 -9.03
N MET A 26 -5.31 17.05 -8.28
CA MET A 26 -5.93 16.36 -7.15
C MET A 26 -6.65 15.08 -7.59
N LYS A 27 -7.37 15.08 -8.72
CA LYS A 27 -8.00 13.87 -9.27
C LYS A 27 -6.96 12.82 -9.67
N ALA A 28 -5.87 13.23 -10.33
CA ALA A 28 -4.81 12.31 -10.74
C ALA A 28 -4.08 11.72 -9.52
N VAL A 29 -3.74 12.55 -8.53
CA VAL A 29 -3.09 12.10 -7.29
C VAL A 29 -4.02 11.18 -6.51
N ALA A 30 -5.30 11.53 -6.35
CA ALA A 30 -6.27 10.68 -5.69
C ALA A 30 -6.38 9.32 -6.41
N GLY A 31 -6.50 9.32 -7.74
CA GLY A 31 -6.50 8.11 -8.55
C GLY A 31 -5.26 7.25 -8.34
N ILE A 32 -4.06 7.82 -8.44
CA ILE A 32 -2.80 7.07 -8.29
C ILE A 32 -2.61 6.52 -6.87
N LEU A 33 -2.97 7.30 -5.85
CA LEU A 33 -2.78 6.90 -4.44
C LEU A 33 -3.81 5.87 -3.99
N ILE A 34 -5.04 5.95 -4.50
CA ILE A 34 -6.12 5.00 -4.21
C ILE A 34 -5.90 3.70 -5.00
N VAL A 35 -5.60 3.77 -6.30
CA VAL A 35 -5.39 2.59 -7.16
C VAL A 35 -4.25 1.73 -6.66
N ARG A 36 -3.08 2.30 -6.32
CA ARG A 36 -1.95 1.48 -5.84
C ARG A 36 -2.23 0.79 -4.52
N LYS A 37 -2.99 1.43 -3.62
CA LYS A 37 -3.35 0.82 -2.33
C LYS A 37 -4.49 -0.18 -2.45
N HIS A 38 -5.46 0.06 -3.34
CA HIS A 38 -6.53 -0.89 -3.64
C HIS A 38 -5.99 -2.11 -4.37
N GLU A 39 -5.08 -1.96 -5.32
CA GLU A 39 -4.49 -3.09 -6.05
C GLU A 39 -3.66 -4.00 -5.13
N GLU A 40 -2.93 -3.43 -4.15
CA GLU A 40 -2.28 -4.21 -3.10
C GLU A 40 -3.29 -4.94 -2.21
N LEU A 41 -4.38 -4.28 -1.83
CA LEU A 41 -5.47 -4.88 -1.03
C LEU A 41 -6.16 -6.00 -1.79
N GLU A 42 -6.54 -5.75 -3.03
CA GLU A 42 -7.29 -6.66 -3.90
C GLU A 42 -6.46 -7.90 -4.22
N ARG A 43 -5.14 -7.76 -4.39
CA ARG A 43 -4.24 -8.92 -4.51
C ARG A 43 -4.14 -9.73 -3.22
N ILE A 44 -4.08 -9.09 -2.04
CA ILE A 44 -4.10 -9.80 -0.76
C ILE A 44 -5.45 -10.51 -0.57
N THR A 45 -6.53 -9.84 -0.96
CA THR A 45 -7.90 -10.32 -0.83
C THR A 45 -8.21 -11.46 -1.79
N ALA A 46 -7.71 -11.40 -3.02
CA ALA A 46 -7.88 -12.44 -4.03
C ALA A 46 -6.96 -13.65 -3.79
N SER A 47 -5.71 -13.42 -3.38
CA SER A 47 -4.72 -14.50 -3.19
C SER A 47 -4.79 -15.16 -1.82
N ASN A 48 -5.37 -14.48 -0.80
CA ASN A 48 -5.32 -14.90 0.61
C ASN A 48 -3.89 -15.22 1.09
N ASP A 49 -2.91 -14.53 0.51
CA ASP A 49 -1.48 -14.72 0.72
C ASP A 49 -0.72 -13.38 0.58
N ILE A 50 0.53 -13.34 1.04
CA ILE A 50 1.36 -12.13 1.01
C ILE A 50 1.73 -11.79 -0.45
N PRO A 51 1.62 -10.53 -0.89
CA PRO A 51 1.91 -10.15 -2.26
C PRO A 51 3.38 -10.39 -2.61
N GLU A 52 3.62 -10.96 -3.79
CA GLU A 52 4.93 -11.36 -4.29
C GLU A 52 5.95 -10.21 -4.31
N GLN A 53 5.47 -8.97 -4.48
CA GLN A 53 6.28 -7.76 -4.46
C GLN A 53 7.02 -7.55 -3.13
N TRP A 54 6.46 -8.03 -2.02
CA TRP A 54 7.09 -7.93 -0.69
C TRP A 54 8.08 -9.07 -0.43
N THR A 55 7.82 -10.24 -1.02
CA THR A 55 8.61 -11.46 -0.83
C THR A 55 9.79 -11.54 -1.79
N ALA A 56 9.66 -11.05 -3.03
CA ALA A 56 10.67 -11.15 -4.10
C ALA A 56 12.10 -10.83 -3.62
N ARG A 57 12.32 -9.64 -3.04
CA ARG A 57 13.65 -9.22 -2.56
C ARG A 57 14.20 -10.08 -1.42
N HIS A 58 13.34 -10.61 -0.56
CA HIS A 58 13.78 -11.45 0.55
C HIS A 58 14.01 -12.89 0.08
N ASN A 59 13.14 -13.39 -0.80
CA ASN A 59 13.21 -14.74 -1.34
C ASN A 59 14.49 -14.93 -2.17
N GLU A 60 14.85 -13.97 -3.04
CA GLU A 60 16.12 -14.01 -3.76
C GLU A 60 17.34 -14.10 -2.84
N ARG A 61 17.33 -13.35 -1.72
CA ARG A 61 18.43 -13.36 -0.75
C ARG A 61 18.47 -14.66 0.04
N ILE A 62 17.32 -15.20 0.40
CA ILE A 62 17.21 -16.49 1.11
C ILE A 62 17.71 -17.62 0.21
N ILE A 63 17.31 -17.65 -1.06
CA ILE A 63 17.75 -18.65 -2.05
C ILE A 63 19.28 -18.59 -2.24
N LYS A 64 19.85 -17.38 -2.38
CA LYS A 64 21.31 -17.21 -2.50
C LYS A 64 22.06 -17.70 -1.25
N LEU A 65 21.54 -17.41 -0.05
CA LEU A 65 22.15 -17.86 1.21
C LEU A 65 22.03 -19.38 1.39
N HIS A 66 20.94 -19.98 0.93
CA HIS A 66 20.74 -21.43 0.94
C HIS A 66 21.73 -22.12 -0.01
N GLN A 67 21.96 -21.56 -1.21
CA GLN A 67 22.97 -22.05 -2.16
C GLN A 67 24.40 -21.94 -1.63
N GLN A 68 24.66 -20.98 -0.74
CA GLN A 68 25.96 -20.79 -0.08
C GLN A 68 26.15 -21.69 1.16
N GLY A 69 25.20 -22.59 1.46
CA GLY A 69 25.25 -23.48 2.62
C GLY A 69 25.06 -22.79 3.96
N ASN A 70 24.67 -21.51 3.99
CA ASN A 70 24.54 -20.72 5.20
C ASN A 70 23.12 -20.79 5.78
N LEU A 71 22.74 -22.00 6.22
CA LEU A 71 21.39 -22.33 6.70
C LEU A 71 20.96 -21.52 7.92
N GLU A 72 21.91 -21.16 8.80
CA GLU A 72 21.59 -20.40 10.00
C GLU A 72 21.26 -18.93 9.68
N LYS A 73 22.01 -18.31 8.76
CA LYS A 73 21.73 -16.93 8.32
C LYS A 73 20.46 -16.86 7.47
N SER A 74 20.18 -17.87 6.64
CA SER A 74 18.93 -17.91 5.88
C SER A 74 17.71 -18.03 6.81
N ARG A 75 17.79 -18.84 7.87
CA ARG A 75 16.71 -18.96 8.87
C ARG A 75 16.46 -17.65 9.60
N LYS A 76 17.51 -17.00 10.10
CA LYS A 76 17.41 -15.67 10.75
C LYS A 76 16.82 -14.61 9.81
N LEU A 77 17.22 -14.63 8.54
CA LEU A 77 16.68 -13.70 7.53
C LEU A 77 15.20 -13.97 7.23
N GLN A 78 14.80 -15.24 7.16
CA GLN A 78 13.41 -15.65 6.96
C GLN A 78 12.52 -15.22 8.13
N GLU A 79 12.96 -15.44 9.37
CA GLU A 79 12.27 -14.97 10.57
C GLU A 79 12.12 -13.44 10.59
N ALA A 80 13.18 -12.70 10.22
CA ALA A 80 13.15 -11.23 10.16
C ALA A 80 12.20 -10.71 9.07
N ALA A 81 12.23 -11.31 7.87
CA ALA A 81 11.34 -10.97 6.76
C ALA A 81 9.87 -11.19 7.16
N ARG A 82 9.60 -12.33 7.80
CA ARG A 82 8.28 -12.70 8.30
C ARG A 82 7.72 -11.70 9.32
N ARG A 83 8.52 -11.32 10.33
CA ARG A 83 8.13 -10.27 11.29
C ARG A 83 7.81 -8.95 10.59
N SER A 84 8.57 -8.61 9.55
CA SER A 84 8.32 -7.42 8.74
C SER A 84 6.97 -7.48 8.02
N TYR A 85 6.61 -8.63 7.43
CA TYR A 85 5.32 -8.81 6.76
C TYR A 85 4.14 -8.71 7.73
N VAL A 86 4.22 -9.36 8.89
CA VAL A 86 3.17 -9.27 9.93
C VAL A 86 2.96 -7.81 10.38
N ARG A 87 4.04 -7.04 10.55
CA ARG A 87 3.93 -5.61 10.89
C ARG A 87 3.27 -4.80 9.77
N LYS A 88 3.58 -5.10 8.51
CA LYS A 88 2.93 -4.44 7.36
C LYS A 88 1.44 -4.74 7.32
N LEU A 89 1.04 -6.00 7.50
CA LEU A 89 -0.38 -6.40 7.59
C LEU A 89 -1.10 -5.64 8.72
N LYS A 90 -0.50 -5.53 9.91
CA LYS A 90 -1.06 -4.74 11.03
C LYS A 90 -1.24 -3.26 10.67
N ARG A 91 -0.27 -2.65 9.98
CA ARG A 91 -0.38 -1.25 9.52
C ARG A 91 -1.49 -1.07 8.48
N LEU A 92 -1.63 -2.01 7.55
CA LEU A 92 -2.71 -2.00 6.55
C LEU A 92 -4.08 -2.13 7.22
N ALA A 93 -4.24 -3.07 8.16
CA ALA A 93 -5.47 -3.21 8.93
C ALA A 93 -5.79 -1.94 9.73
N HIS A 94 -4.78 -1.31 10.36
CA HIS A 94 -4.98 -0.04 11.07
C HIS A 94 -5.38 1.10 10.12
N TYR A 95 -4.75 1.20 8.95
CA TYR A 95 -5.10 2.18 7.93
C TYR A 95 -6.54 2.00 7.43
N LEU A 96 -6.96 0.77 7.16
CA LEU A 96 -8.34 0.42 6.77
C LEU A 96 -9.37 0.78 7.85
N ARG A 97 -9.05 0.57 9.13
CA ARG A 97 -9.93 0.96 10.24
C ARG A 97 -10.08 2.47 10.38
N ARG A 98 -9.03 3.24 10.04
CA ARG A 98 -9.01 4.70 10.24
C ARG A 98 -9.49 5.48 9.03
N THR A 99 -9.48 4.89 7.83
CA THR A 99 -9.82 5.59 6.60
C THR A 99 -11.19 5.17 6.07
N ARG A 100 -11.95 6.15 5.55
CA ARG A 100 -13.19 5.92 4.79
C ARG A 100 -12.91 5.60 3.31
N LEU A 101 -11.73 5.07 3.00
CA LEU A 101 -11.27 4.85 1.62
C LEU A 101 -11.92 3.64 0.94
N VAL A 102 -12.65 2.82 1.69
CA VAL A 102 -13.38 1.66 1.17
C VAL A 102 -14.84 2.07 1.02
N ASP A 103 -15.40 1.84 -0.18
CA ASP A 103 -16.74 2.29 -0.59
C ASP A 103 -17.87 1.78 0.30
N SER A 104 -17.72 0.62 0.95
CA SER A 104 -18.74 0.08 1.87
C SER A 104 -18.15 -0.47 3.17
N GLU A 105 -18.92 -0.36 4.25
CA GLU A 105 -18.63 -1.00 5.55
C GLU A 105 -18.51 -2.53 5.42
N GLU A 106 -19.27 -3.13 4.52
CA GLU A 106 -19.21 -4.56 4.19
C GLU A 106 -17.86 -4.96 3.60
N THR A 107 -17.40 -4.24 2.56
CA THR A 107 -16.08 -4.48 1.95
C THR A 107 -14.96 -4.24 2.95
N ARG A 108 -15.09 -3.23 3.83
CA ARG A 108 -14.11 -2.99 4.91
C ARG A 108 -14.02 -4.18 5.85
N THR A 109 -15.17 -4.70 6.29
CA THR A 109 -15.24 -5.84 7.21
C THR A 109 -14.65 -7.10 6.58
N TYR A 110 -15.04 -7.39 5.35
CA TYR A 110 -14.53 -8.53 4.59
C TYR A 110 -13.00 -8.48 4.42
N THR A 111 -12.48 -7.32 3.99
CA THR A 111 -11.03 -7.14 3.79
C THR A 111 -10.27 -7.26 5.11
N LEU A 112 -10.81 -6.71 6.20
CA LEU A 112 -10.21 -6.86 7.53
C LEU A 112 -10.16 -8.32 7.99
N MET A 113 -11.24 -9.08 7.76
CA MET A 113 -11.27 -10.51 8.08
C MET A 113 -10.19 -11.28 7.32
N GLN A 114 -9.99 -11.00 6.03
CA GLN A 114 -8.94 -11.64 5.25
C GLN A 114 -7.53 -11.23 5.68
N LEU A 115 -7.30 -9.95 5.96
CA LEU A 115 -6.04 -9.46 6.53
C LEU A 115 -5.71 -10.16 7.84
N ASP A 116 -6.71 -10.36 8.70
CA ASP A 116 -6.56 -11.10 9.96
C ASP A 116 -6.32 -12.60 9.74
N SER A 117 -6.97 -13.24 8.77
CA SER A 117 -6.73 -14.66 8.45
C SER A 117 -5.33 -14.90 7.90
N VAL A 118 -4.84 -14.04 7.00
CA VAL A 118 -3.46 -14.10 6.50
C VAL A 118 -2.49 -13.86 7.65
N ARG A 119 -2.75 -12.87 8.51
CA ARG A 119 -1.90 -12.62 9.68
C ARG A 119 -1.82 -13.86 10.58
N MET A 120 -2.95 -14.49 10.91
CA MET A 120 -3.00 -15.66 11.77
C MET A 120 -2.18 -16.82 11.20
N LYS A 121 -2.34 -17.15 9.90
CA LYS A 121 -1.51 -18.16 9.23
C LYS A 121 -0.02 -17.87 9.37
N TRP A 122 0.37 -16.61 9.20
CA TRP A 122 1.76 -16.18 9.27
C TRP A 122 2.28 -15.98 10.70
N GLU A 123 1.44 -15.84 11.72
CA GLU A 123 1.82 -15.84 13.14
C GLU A 123 1.93 -17.28 13.67
N GLU A 124 1.04 -18.20 13.28
CA GLU A 124 1.00 -19.58 13.75
C GLU A 124 2.19 -20.43 13.28
N GLN A 125 2.55 -20.35 12.00
CA GLN A 125 3.78 -20.98 11.51
C GLN A 125 5.06 -20.36 12.12
N SER A 126 4.99 -19.26 12.90
CA SER A 126 6.14 -18.69 13.62
C SER A 126 6.26 -19.19 15.06
N SER A 127 5.20 -19.74 15.63
CA SER A 127 5.23 -20.34 16.98
C SER A 127 5.73 -21.80 16.98
N HIS A 128 5.84 -22.42 15.80
CA HIS A 128 6.23 -23.82 15.61
C HIS A 128 7.60 -24.00 14.92
N GLY A 129 8.43 -22.94 14.85
CA GLY A 129 9.75 -22.95 14.17
C GLY A 129 10.92 -22.67 15.08
#